data_AF-A0A1I4YAI2-F1
#
_entry.id   AF-A0A1I4YAI2-F1
#
_cell.length_a   1.000
_cell.length_b   1.000
_cell.length_c   1.000
_cell.angle_alpha   90.00
_cell.angle_beta   90.00
_cell.angle_gamma   90.00
#
_symmetry.space_group_name_H-M   'P 1'
#
loop_
_entity.id
_entity.type
_entity.pdbx_description
1 polymer ?
#
loop_
_entity_poly.entity_id
_entity_poly.type
_entity_poly.pdbx_seq_one_letter_code
_entity_poly.pdbx_strand_id
1 'polypeptide(L)'
;MASFDWNSRDRSVLFASVDILILEAVLKISYLAIAFSIGLALLNPSQALAEKTGGNSANAATGMPANEGKVLSTLDAPGYTYMELANTEKRFWIAAPTTRVKAGDRVRFEQSLVMKNFNSKTLNRTFDEIIFVNSATVIN
;
A
#
# COMPACT_ATOMS: atom_id res chain seq x y z
N MET A 1 30.60 -36.55 -39.87
CA MET A 1 29.31 -36.32 -39.19
C MET A 1 29.54 -35.24 -38.15
N ALA A 2 29.27 -33.98 -38.48
CA ALA A 2 29.50 -32.86 -37.58
C ALA A 2 28.17 -32.54 -36.87
N SER A 3 28.10 -32.80 -35.57
CA SER A 3 26.98 -32.41 -34.72
C SER A 3 27.15 -30.94 -34.32
N PHE A 4 26.30 -30.08 -34.86
CA PHE A 4 26.20 -28.67 -34.51
C PHE A 4 25.52 -28.55 -33.14
N ASP A 5 26.27 -28.08 -32.13
CA ASP A 5 25.80 -27.93 -30.75
C ASP A 5 25.17 -26.54 -30.56
N TRP A 6 23.83 -26.50 -30.45
CA TRP A 6 23.03 -25.27 -30.43
C TRP A 6 22.69 -24.78 -29.00
N ASN A 7 23.17 -25.40 -27.93
CA ASN A 7 22.40 -25.42 -26.68
C ASN A 7 22.91 -24.52 -25.53
N SER A 8 23.89 -23.62 -25.72
CA SER A 8 24.40 -22.80 -24.60
C SER A 8 24.57 -21.31 -24.86
N ARG A 9 24.67 -20.85 -26.11
CA ARG A 9 24.91 -19.43 -26.41
C ARG A 9 23.65 -18.61 -26.69
N ASP A 10 22.57 -19.25 -27.13
CA ASP A 10 21.36 -18.53 -27.57
C ASP A 10 20.37 -18.22 -26.43
N ARG A 11 20.43 -18.95 -25.32
CA ARG A 11 19.48 -18.72 -24.21
C ARG A 11 19.74 -17.42 -23.46
N SER A 12 21.01 -17.01 -23.33
CA SER A 12 21.39 -15.81 -22.60
C SER A 12 20.87 -14.51 -23.25
N VAL A 13 20.79 -14.48 -24.58
CA VAL A 13 20.29 -13.31 -25.33
C VAL A 13 18.78 -13.19 -25.27
N LEU A 14 18.06 -14.32 -25.24
CA LEU A 14 16.59 -14.32 -25.14
C LEU A 14 16.09 -13.87 -23.76
N PHE A 15 16.78 -14.23 -22.68
CA PHE A 15 16.42 -13.74 -21.35
C PHE A 15 16.65 -12.23 -21.21
N ALA A 16 17.81 -11.73 -21.67
CA ALA A 16 18.11 -10.30 -21.63
C ALA A 16 17.14 -9.43 -22.45
N SER A 17 16.68 -9.89 -23.61
CA SER A 17 15.71 -9.15 -24.44
C SER A 17 14.31 -9.07 -23.84
N VAL A 18 13.87 -10.08 -23.08
CA VAL A 18 12.56 -10.06 -22.41
C VAL A 18 12.58 -9.14 -21.19
N ASP A 19 13.67 -9.16 -20.40
CA ASP A 19 13.84 -8.30 -19.23
C ASP A 19 13.88 -6.81 -19.60
N ILE A 20 14.54 -6.44 -20.70
CA ILE A 20 14.60 -5.06 -21.20
C ILE A 20 13.20 -4.56 -21.65
N LEU A 21 12.39 -5.43 -22.25
CA LEU A 21 11.03 -5.11 -22.70
C LEU A 21 10.05 -4.89 -21.54
N ILE A 22 10.20 -5.63 -20.45
CA ILE A 22 9.37 -5.45 -19.23
C ILE A 22 9.76 -4.17 -18.48
N LEU A 23 11.05 -3.80 -18.47
CA LEU A 23 11.52 -2.60 -17.79
C LEU A 23 11.06 -1.29 -18.47
N GLU A 24 11.06 -1.26 -19.81
CA GLU A 24 10.49 -0.17 -20.62
C GLU A 24 8.98 0.03 -20.36
N ALA A 25 8.24 -1.06 -20.15
CA ALA A 25 6.79 -1.02 -19.93
C ALA A 25 6.43 -0.43 -18.56
N VAL A 26 7.14 -0.82 -17.49
CA VAL A 26 6.87 -0.33 -16.12
C VAL A 26 7.21 1.16 -15.96
N LEU A 27 8.26 1.64 -16.65
CA LEU A 27 8.68 3.04 -16.56
C LEU A 27 7.71 4.00 -17.29
N LYS A 28 7.15 3.61 -18.44
CA LYS A 28 6.18 4.43 -19.19
C LYS A 28 4.83 4.55 -18.50
N ILE A 29 4.38 3.49 -17.81
CA ILE A 29 3.15 3.51 -17.03
C ILE A 29 3.29 4.47 -15.83
N SER A 30 4.48 4.55 -15.22
CA SER A 30 4.76 5.55 -14.16
C SER A 30 4.80 6.99 -14.69
N TYR A 31 5.30 7.21 -15.91
CA TYR A 31 5.49 8.55 -16.47
C TYR A 31 4.18 9.22 -16.90
N LEU A 32 3.16 8.45 -17.31
CA LEU A 32 1.89 9.00 -17.78
C LEU A 32 0.98 9.58 -16.68
N ALA A 33 1.27 9.32 -15.39
CA ALA A 33 0.47 9.83 -14.28
C ALA A 33 0.89 11.23 -13.81
N ILE A 34 2.07 11.72 -14.20
CA ILE A 34 2.65 12.97 -13.64
C ILE A 34 2.32 14.20 -14.50
N ALA A 35 1.94 14.02 -15.77
CA ALA A 35 1.77 15.12 -16.72
C ALA A 35 0.39 15.81 -16.70
N PHE A 36 -0.58 15.37 -15.89
CA PHE A 36 -1.92 15.98 -15.85
C PHE A 36 -2.14 17.01 -14.73
N SER A 37 -1.16 17.23 -13.85
CA SER A 37 -1.37 18.06 -12.64
C SER A 37 -0.86 19.50 -12.74
N ILE A 38 -0.25 19.91 -13.86
CA ILE A 38 0.38 21.25 -13.98
C ILE A 38 -0.45 22.16 -14.88
N GLY A 39 -1.75 22.28 -14.58
CA GLY A 39 -2.64 23.03 -15.45
C GLY A 39 -3.90 23.53 -14.78
N LEU A 40 -3.79 24.21 -13.62
CA LEU A 40 -4.67 25.34 -13.26
C LEU A 40 -4.21 26.00 -11.94
N ALA A 41 -3.15 26.81 -11.98
CA ALA A 41 -2.77 27.63 -10.84
C ALA A 41 -2.44 29.06 -11.31
N LEU A 42 -3.47 29.79 -11.71
CA LEU A 42 -3.39 31.24 -11.85
C LEU A 42 -4.61 31.88 -11.21
N LEU A 43 -4.31 32.86 -10.34
CA LEU A 43 -5.18 33.86 -9.73
C LEU A 43 -5.85 33.43 -8.42
N ASN A 44 -5.19 33.69 -7.28
CA ASN A 44 -5.81 34.13 -6.02
C ASN A 44 -4.73 34.62 -5.02
N PRO A 45 -4.35 35.91 -4.99
CA PRO A 45 -3.44 36.44 -3.99
C PRO A 45 -4.21 36.85 -2.75
N SER A 46 -4.39 35.93 -1.80
CA SER A 46 -4.76 36.23 -0.41
C SER A 46 -4.80 34.94 0.38
N GLN A 47 -3.73 34.62 1.10
CA GLN A 47 -3.79 34.01 2.43
C GLN A 47 -2.41 34.27 3.08
N ALA A 48 -2.30 35.44 3.71
CA ALA A 48 -1.32 35.67 4.75
C ALA A 48 -1.71 34.84 5.99
N LEU A 49 -0.69 34.41 6.74
CA LEU A 49 -0.69 33.62 7.97
C LEU A 49 -2.00 33.64 8.81
N ALA A 50 -2.52 32.43 9.09
CA ALA A 50 -3.11 32.09 10.38
C ALA A 50 -3.12 30.56 10.56
N GLU A 51 -2.23 30.05 11.41
CA GLU A 51 -2.40 28.74 12.04
C GLU A 51 -3.69 28.80 12.88
N LYS A 52 -4.76 28.13 12.42
CA LYS A 52 -5.95 27.87 13.23
C LYS A 52 -6.68 26.64 12.68
N THR A 53 -6.61 25.57 13.46
CA THR A 53 -7.67 24.57 13.65
C THR A 53 -8.45 24.18 12.39
N GLY A 54 -8.03 23.08 11.76
CA GLY A 54 -8.83 22.37 10.77
C GLY A 54 -10.15 21.90 11.38
N GLY A 55 -11.21 22.69 11.16
CA GLY A 55 -12.59 22.28 11.33
C GLY A 55 -13.12 21.77 10.00
N ASN A 56 -13.30 20.46 9.88
CA ASN A 56 -14.26 19.88 8.94
C ASN A 56 -15.50 19.48 9.74
N SER A 57 -16.52 20.34 9.69
CA SER A 57 -17.83 20.04 10.26
C SER A 57 -18.65 19.14 9.33
N ALA A 58 -19.40 18.25 9.99
CA ALA A 58 -20.64 17.60 9.58
C ALA A 58 -20.55 16.41 8.61
N ASN A 59 -20.72 15.20 9.14
CA ASN A 59 -22.05 14.59 9.21
C ASN A 59 -22.02 13.40 10.18
N ALA A 60 -23.17 13.08 10.79
CA ALA A 60 -23.32 11.99 11.73
C ALA A 60 -23.00 10.64 11.06
N ALA A 61 -21.76 10.16 11.20
CA ALA A 61 -21.42 8.78 10.93
C ALA A 61 -21.47 8.07 12.28
N THR A 62 -22.45 7.19 12.46
CA THR A 62 -22.26 6.04 13.34
C THR A 62 -21.00 5.35 12.82
N GLY A 63 -19.88 5.68 13.46
CA GLY A 63 -18.55 5.37 12.99
C GLY A 63 -18.37 3.87 12.87
N MET A 64 -17.54 3.47 11.92
CA MET A 64 -17.07 2.09 11.86
C MET A 64 -16.43 1.76 13.21
N PRO A 65 -16.75 0.60 13.83
CA PRO A 65 -16.15 0.22 15.10
C PRO A 65 -14.62 0.36 15.06
N ALA A 66 -14.00 0.72 16.18
CA ALA A 66 -12.56 0.92 16.25
C ALA A 66 -11.75 -0.33 15.82
N ASN A 67 -12.37 -1.50 15.94
CA ASN A 67 -11.82 -2.78 15.52
C ASN A 67 -12.19 -3.20 14.08
N GLU A 68 -12.67 -2.27 13.26
CA GLU A 68 -12.97 -2.51 11.86
C GLU A 68 -12.27 -1.48 10.96
N GLY A 69 -11.85 -1.89 9.76
CA GLY A 69 -11.47 -0.94 8.70
C GLY A 69 -11.63 -1.50 7.28
N LYS A 70 -11.64 -0.61 6.29
CA LYS A 70 -11.53 -0.96 4.87
C LYS A 70 -10.06 -1.12 4.50
N VAL A 71 -9.71 -2.22 3.85
CA VAL A 71 -8.35 -2.50 3.39
C VAL A 71 -8.01 -1.56 2.23
N LEU A 72 -6.95 -0.78 2.40
CA LEU A 72 -6.36 0.06 1.35
C LEU A 72 -5.21 -0.66 0.64
N SER A 73 -4.35 -1.30 1.41
CA SER A 73 -3.16 -2.01 0.90
C SER A 73 -2.79 -3.18 1.81
N THR A 74 -2.08 -4.16 1.24
CA THR A 74 -1.62 -5.37 1.95
C THR A 74 -0.14 -5.60 1.67
N LEU A 75 0.60 -6.06 2.68
CA LEU A 75 1.97 -6.55 2.53
C LEU A 75 2.08 -7.91 3.23
N ASP A 76 2.66 -8.88 2.55
CA ASP A 76 2.84 -10.22 3.10
C ASP A 76 4.25 -10.40 3.66
N ALA A 77 4.34 -11.06 4.81
CA ALA A 77 5.58 -11.51 5.41
C ALA A 77 5.37 -12.91 6.01
N PRO A 78 6.44 -13.68 6.30
CA PRO A 78 6.29 -14.99 6.92
C PRO A 78 5.47 -14.92 8.21
N GLY A 79 4.33 -15.61 8.23
CA GLY A 79 3.41 -15.70 9.37
C GLY A 79 2.45 -14.53 9.55
N TYR A 80 2.57 -13.45 8.77
CA TYR A 80 1.75 -12.25 8.95
C TYR A 80 1.28 -11.64 7.63
N THR A 81 0.09 -11.04 7.66
CA THR A 81 -0.40 -10.13 6.64
C THR A 81 -0.55 -8.75 7.28
N TYR A 82 0.21 -7.79 6.76
CA TYR A 82 0.14 -6.39 7.16
C TYR A 82 -0.92 -5.71 6.31
N MET A 83 -1.85 -5.01 6.94
CA MET A 83 -2.95 -4.33 6.27
C MET A 83 -2.96 -2.86 6.65
N GLU A 84 -2.99 -1.99 5.64
CA GLU A 84 -3.36 -0.60 5.84
C GLU A 84 -4.88 -0.51 5.81
N LEU A 85 -5.46 -0.11 6.93
CA LEU A 85 -6.89 0.05 7.08
C LEU A 85 -7.27 1.52 7.13
N ALA A 86 -8.44 1.85 6.60
CA ALA A 86 -9.10 3.12 6.82
C ALA A 86 -10.43 2.89 7.54
N ASN A 87 -10.65 3.63 8.62
CA ASN A 87 -11.97 3.79 9.22
C ASN A 87 -12.45 5.24 9.04
N THR A 88 -13.54 5.62 9.72
CA THR A 88 -14.12 6.96 9.64
C THR A 88 -13.23 8.06 10.21
N GLU A 89 -12.25 7.72 11.05
CA GLU A 89 -11.42 8.69 11.78
C GLU A 89 -10.02 8.82 11.18
N LYS A 90 -9.41 7.68 10.82
CA LYS A 90 -7.99 7.63 10.45
C LYS A 90 -7.63 6.45 9.56
N ARG A 91 -6.40 6.52 9.05
CA ARG A 91 -5.68 5.36 8.48
C ARG A 91 -4.74 4.79 9.52
N PHE A 92 -4.62 3.48 9.57
CA PHE A 92 -3.77 2.79 10.54
C PHE A 92 -3.32 1.44 9.98
N TRP A 93 -2.20 0.95 10.50
CA TRP A 93 -1.65 -0.35 10.13
C TRP A 93 -2.01 -1.41 11.15
N ILE A 94 -2.38 -2.59 10.68
CA ILE A 94 -2.46 -3.80 11.50
C ILE A 94 -1.53 -4.89 10.97
N ALA A 95 -1.04 -5.75 11.86
CA ALA A 95 -0.39 -7.01 11.52
C ALA A 95 -1.23 -8.15 12.09
N ALA A 96 -1.85 -8.92 11.21
CA ALA A 96 -2.62 -10.11 11.58
C ALA A 96 -1.84 -11.37 11.18
N PRO A 97 -2.12 -12.54 11.79
CA PRO A 97 -1.70 -13.81 11.22
C PRO A 97 -2.07 -13.88 9.73
N THR A 98 -1.29 -14.62 8.93
CA THR A 98 -1.50 -14.72 7.48
C THR A 98 -2.97 -14.93 7.13
N THR A 99 -3.58 -13.91 6.51
CA THR A 99 -5.01 -13.85 6.22
C THR A 99 -5.21 -13.50 4.76
N ARG A 100 -6.09 -14.22 4.08
CA ARG A 100 -6.45 -13.90 2.69
C ARG A 100 -7.38 -12.70 2.66
N VAL A 101 -6.85 -11.55 2.24
CA VAL A 101 -7.57 -10.28 2.10
C VAL A 101 -7.13 -9.57 0.81
N LYS A 102 -7.96 -8.67 0.29
CA LYS A 102 -7.60 -7.78 -0.83
C LYS A 102 -8.00 -6.34 -0.54
N ALA A 103 -7.39 -5.41 -1.27
CA ALA A 103 -7.82 -4.01 -1.24
C ALA A 103 -9.31 -3.88 -1.57
N GLY A 104 -10.01 -3.06 -0.79
CA GLY A 104 -11.45 -2.89 -0.87
C GLY A 104 -12.26 -3.72 0.12
N ASP A 105 -11.69 -4.81 0.68
CA ASP A 105 -12.38 -5.62 1.68
C ASP A 105 -12.64 -4.85 2.97
N ARG A 106 -13.71 -5.22 3.67
CA ARG A 106 -14.02 -4.73 5.01
C ARG A 106 -13.56 -5.78 5.99
N VAL A 107 -12.71 -5.42 6.96
CA VAL A 107 -12.12 -6.36 7.91
C VAL A 107 -12.50 -5.95 9.33
N ARG A 108 -12.82 -6.95 10.17
CA ARG A 108 -12.90 -6.84 11.63
C ARG A 108 -11.75 -7.59 12.25
N PHE A 109 -11.16 -7.05 13.32
CA PHE A 109 -10.06 -7.69 14.04
C PHE A 109 -10.34 -7.81 15.54
N GLU A 110 -9.67 -8.75 16.19
CA GLU A 110 -9.85 -9.05 17.62
C GLU A 110 -8.51 -9.11 18.35
N GLN A 111 -8.54 -8.78 19.66
CA GLN A 111 -7.39 -8.74 20.58
C GLN A 111 -6.19 -7.96 20.03
N SER A 112 -5.98 -6.73 20.51
CA SER A 112 -4.99 -5.80 19.96
C SER A 112 -3.84 -5.48 20.90
N LEU A 113 -2.63 -5.37 20.36
CA LEU A 113 -1.48 -4.74 21.00
C LEU A 113 -0.93 -3.63 20.07
N VAL A 114 -0.89 -2.40 20.56
CA VAL A 114 -0.37 -1.26 19.80
C VAL A 114 1.13 -1.13 20.02
N MET A 115 1.90 -1.08 18.94
CA MET A 115 3.33 -0.80 18.95
C MET A 115 3.64 0.50 18.23
N LYS A 116 4.54 1.29 18.78
CA LYS A 116 5.02 2.54 18.17
C LYS A 116 6.45 2.37 17.69
N ASN A 117 6.80 3.08 16.61
CA ASN A 117 8.14 3.04 15.98
C ASN A 117 8.61 1.61 15.69
N PHE A 118 7.71 0.74 15.23
CA PHE A 118 8.01 -0.65 14.96
C PHE A 118 8.82 -0.80 13.67
N ASN A 119 10.03 -1.32 13.77
CA ASN A 119 10.86 -1.63 12.60
C ASN A 119 10.66 -3.09 12.18
N SER A 120 10.09 -3.29 10.98
CA SER A 120 10.03 -4.59 10.33
C SER A 120 11.26 -4.80 9.45
N LYS A 121 12.16 -5.68 9.90
CA LYS A 121 13.33 -6.08 9.11
C LYS A 121 12.93 -6.76 7.81
N THR A 122 11.89 -7.60 7.85
CA THR A 122 11.40 -8.35 6.68
C THR A 122 10.86 -7.44 5.59
N LEU A 123 10.13 -6.39 5.98
CA LEU A 123 9.57 -5.41 5.03
C LEU A 123 10.53 -4.24 4.75
N ASN A 124 11.70 -4.22 5.39
CA ASN A 124 12.63 -3.09 5.40
C ASN A 124 11.90 -1.74 5.62
N ARG A 125 10.99 -1.71 6.60
CA ARG A 125 10.08 -0.58 6.83
C ARG A 125 9.89 -0.31 8.31
N THR A 126 9.82 0.97 8.67
CA THR A 126 9.39 1.42 10.00
C THR A 126 7.94 1.89 9.95
N PHE A 127 7.16 1.49 10.95
CA PHE A 127 5.79 1.93 11.18
C PHE A 127 5.77 2.83 12.41
N ASP A 128 5.29 4.06 12.27
CA ASP A 128 5.13 4.99 13.40
C ASP A 128 4.20 4.40 14.45
N GLU A 129 3.13 3.74 14.01
CA GLU A 129 2.23 2.94 14.83
C GLU A 129 1.72 1.74 14.02
N ILE A 130 1.66 0.57 14.65
CA ILE A 130 1.07 -0.65 14.11
C ILE A 130 0.35 -1.43 15.21
N ILE A 131 -0.78 -2.03 14.87
CA ILE A 131 -1.58 -2.85 15.79
C ILE A 131 -1.37 -4.32 15.47
N PHE A 132 -0.76 -5.07 16.38
CA PHE A 132 -0.74 -6.52 16.30
C PHE A 132 -2.08 -7.06 16.77
N VAL A 133 -2.70 -7.90 15.95
CA VAL A 133 -4.02 -8.46 16.23
C VAL A 133 -3.95 -9.98 16.22
N ASN A 134 -4.78 -10.66 17.02
CA ASN A 134 -4.79 -12.12 17.04
C ASN A 134 -5.56 -12.72 15.86
N SER A 135 -6.52 -11.99 15.32
CA SER A 135 -7.26 -12.41 14.13
C SER A 135 -7.79 -11.23 13.34
N ALA A 136 -7.98 -11.45 12.04
CA ALA A 136 -8.65 -10.55 11.13
C ALA A 136 -9.60 -11.35 10.25
N THR A 137 -10.86 -10.91 10.18
CA THR A 137 -11.92 -11.58 9.43
C THR A 137 -12.53 -10.59 8.44
N VAL A 138 -12.67 -11.01 7.20
CA VAL A 138 -13.39 -10.24 6.18
C VAL A 138 -14.90 -10.32 6.46
N ILE A 139 -15.57 -9.16 6.46
CA ILE A 139 -16.97 -8.97 6.85
C ILE A 139 -17.79 -8.23 5.77
N ASN A 140 -17.30 -8.23 4.53
CA ASN A 140 -17.96 -7.55 3.41
C ASN A 140 -19.12 -8.34 2.81
#